data_AF-A0A816G2W0-F1
#
_entry.id   AF-A0A816G2W0-F1
#
_cell.length_a   1.000
_cell.length_b   1.000
_cell.length_c   1.000
_cell.angle_alpha   90.00
_cell.angle_beta   90.00
_cell.angle_gamma   90.00
#
_symmetry.space_group_name_H-M   'P 1'
#
loop_
_entity.id
_entity.type
_entity.pdbx_description
1 polymer ?
#
loop_
_entity_poly.entity_id
_entity_poly.type
_entity_poly.pdbx_seq_one_letter_code
_entity_poly.pdbx_strand_id
1 'polypeptide(L)'
;VILEDLKMLGVTYDRFSHSSDHFDTLMDYCKKLIEKGIAYCDDTEPEEMKAQRELRQESANRNNSVEKNLKMWEDMIAGNENGTKCCVRLKIDMQANNGCMRDPTIYRCKPEEHVRTGNKYKVYPTYDFACPIVDSVEGVTHALRTTEYHDRDEQYYWILDALGLRKPFIYEYARLNMQYTVLSKRKLTWFVNEKIVDGWNDPRLPTVRGILRRGMTVEGLRQFIIAQGSSRSVVLMDWDKIWAFNKKQIDPVAPRYTALLKNQLVNLHLKNVTKEECNQHQKHPKDPSIGMKNVYSGPTVLIEKDDAVQITDGQIVTLMNWGNIKINHVKKNNAGEIELIEGETQLDNKDFKNTLKLTWLAETSQAPLTPVTCIHYDNIMTKAKLDEGDTFENFVNYGSKSEYDIIGEPDMAQLKKGDIIQILRKGYYICDSPYNAASKQPCILLNIPDGGTKEKPTSLKSTDPNASGDKSKAATGATAAAVVSSPEADKLVEQITQQGEKVRNLKGNKSSPKDEVDGAVKELLALKEKYKKLTGVDYKPASASASSSSNSAQKENKKPASAPATAAAGATATSTTTSAEAEQLLEKISKQGDKVRELKANKSASKVSSNT
;
A
#
# COMPACT_ATOMS: atom_id res chain seq x y z
N VAL A 1 -7.54 -3.14 21.82
CA VAL A 1 -7.11 -3.14 20.39
C VAL A 1 -7.43 -1.83 19.68
N ILE A 2 -8.67 -1.55 19.23
CA ILE A 2 -8.96 -0.34 18.40
C ILE A 2 -8.54 0.96 19.11
N LEU A 3 -8.85 1.11 20.40
CA LEU A 3 -8.45 2.29 21.18
C LEU A 3 -6.93 2.46 21.29
N GLU A 4 -6.18 1.35 21.38
CA GLU A 4 -4.72 1.40 21.36
C GLU A 4 -4.20 1.83 19.98
N ASP A 5 -4.82 1.35 18.90
CA ASP A 5 -4.43 1.70 17.53
C ASP A 5 -4.69 3.18 17.24
N LEU A 6 -5.81 3.73 17.71
CA LEU A 6 -6.08 5.18 17.65
C LEU A 6 -5.01 5.97 18.42
N LYS A 7 -4.65 5.53 19.63
CA LYS A 7 -3.57 6.14 20.41
C LYS A 7 -2.23 6.08 19.69
N MET A 8 -1.88 4.94 19.07
CA MET A 8 -0.66 4.80 18.26
C MET A 8 -0.64 5.77 17.07
N LEU A 9 -1.79 6.03 16.46
CA LEU A 9 -1.95 6.99 15.36
C LEU A 9 -2.02 8.46 15.82
N GLY A 10 -2.01 8.72 17.14
CA GLY A 10 -2.22 10.05 17.69
C GLY A 10 -3.60 10.62 17.39
N VAL A 11 -4.61 9.76 17.24
CA VAL A 11 -6.00 10.16 17.00
C VAL A 11 -6.74 10.16 18.34
N THR A 12 -7.30 11.31 18.70
CA THR A 12 -8.16 11.49 19.86
C THR A 12 -9.61 11.67 19.42
N TYR A 13 -10.54 11.28 20.27
CA TYR A 13 -11.98 11.53 20.10
C TYR A 13 -12.45 12.50 21.17
N ASP A 14 -13.51 13.25 20.86
CA ASP A 14 -14.19 14.12 21.83
C ASP A 14 -15.16 13.31 22.71
N ARG A 15 -15.93 12.43 22.08
CA ARG A 15 -16.87 11.52 22.74
C ARG A 15 -16.58 10.07 22.38
N PHE A 16 -16.74 9.19 23.36
CA PHE A 16 -16.70 7.74 23.16
C PHE A 16 -18.04 7.13 23.59
N SER A 17 -18.65 6.39 22.67
CA SER A 17 -19.91 5.70 22.87
C SER A 17 -19.88 4.37 22.11
N HIS A 18 -20.85 3.52 22.41
CA HIS A 18 -21.15 2.33 21.63
C HIS A 18 -22.61 2.41 21.19
N SER A 19 -22.94 1.86 20.01
CA SER A 19 -24.34 1.75 19.59
C SER A 19 -25.21 0.98 20.60
N SER A 20 -24.61 0.09 21.40
CA SER A 20 -25.30 -0.63 22.49
C SER A 20 -25.71 0.24 23.67
N ASP A 21 -25.11 1.43 23.83
CA ASP A 21 -25.57 2.42 24.83
C ASP A 21 -26.97 2.98 24.48
N HIS A 22 -27.41 2.79 23.22
CA HIS A 22 -28.68 3.32 22.70
C HIS A 22 -29.73 2.24 22.44
N PHE A 23 -29.52 0.99 22.87
CA PHE A 23 -30.46 -0.11 22.56
C PHE A 23 -31.88 0.14 23.08
N ASP A 24 -32.05 0.66 24.29
CA ASP A 24 -33.37 1.02 24.82
C ASP A 24 -34.07 2.06 23.90
N THR A 25 -33.36 3.15 23.57
CA THR A 25 -33.83 4.18 22.62
C THR A 25 -34.21 3.63 21.25
N LEU A 26 -33.39 2.72 20.71
CA LEU A 26 -33.63 2.09 19.40
C LEU A 26 -34.87 1.19 19.44
N MET A 27 -35.09 0.46 20.54
CA MET A 27 -36.28 -0.37 20.73
C MET A 27 -37.55 0.49 20.83
N ASP A 28 -37.49 1.63 21.53
CA ASP A 28 -38.59 2.58 21.60
C ASP A 28 -38.95 3.15 20.23
N TYR A 29 -37.95 3.49 19.41
CA TYR A 29 -38.21 3.95 18.04
C TYR A 29 -38.78 2.84 17.16
N CYS A 30 -38.32 1.59 17.29
CA CYS A 30 -38.91 0.45 16.59
C CYS A 30 -40.39 0.30 16.93
N LYS A 31 -40.73 0.34 18.23
CA LYS A 31 -42.12 0.28 18.70
C LYS A 31 -42.97 1.41 18.12
N LYS A 32 -42.48 2.66 18.12
CA LYS A 32 -43.17 3.81 17.51
C LYS A 32 -43.46 3.61 16.02
N LEU A 33 -42.56 2.99 15.27
CA LEU A 33 -42.77 2.71 13.85
C LEU A 33 -43.85 1.65 13.62
N ILE A 34 -43.91 0.62 14.48
CA ILE A 34 -44.96 -0.40 14.48
C ILE A 34 -46.31 0.26 14.81
N GLU A 35 -46.37 1.09 15.85
CA GLU A 35 -47.59 1.82 16.25
C GLU A 35 -48.11 2.77 15.16
N LYS A 36 -47.21 3.38 14.38
CA LYS A 36 -47.55 4.20 13.21
C LYS A 36 -47.98 3.37 11.98
N GLY A 37 -47.91 2.04 12.03
CA GLY A 37 -48.24 1.16 10.91
C GLY A 37 -47.25 1.20 9.75
N ILE A 38 -46.05 1.75 9.96
CA ILE A 38 -44.97 1.87 8.96
C ILE A 38 -43.81 0.90 9.21
N ALA A 39 -44.00 -0.04 10.14
CA ALA A 39 -43.18 -1.23 10.33
C ALA A 39 -44.06 -2.42 10.74
N TYR A 40 -43.61 -3.63 10.45
CA TYR A 40 -44.34 -4.86 10.75
C TYR A 40 -43.38 -6.00 11.13
N CYS A 41 -43.88 -6.98 11.88
CA CYS A 41 -43.15 -8.20 12.20
C CYS A 41 -43.38 -9.25 11.11
N ASP A 42 -42.31 -9.94 10.71
CA ASP A 42 -42.31 -10.90 9.62
C ASP A 42 -41.57 -12.17 10.05
N ASP A 43 -42.29 -13.30 10.04
CA ASP A 43 -41.80 -14.65 10.32
C ASP A 43 -41.56 -15.46 9.04
N THR A 44 -41.59 -14.82 7.87
CA THR A 44 -41.24 -15.44 6.59
C THR A 44 -39.78 -15.92 6.64
N GLU A 45 -39.55 -17.16 6.20
CA GLU A 45 -38.21 -17.75 6.14
C GLU A 45 -37.22 -16.89 5.34
N PRO A 46 -35.93 -16.81 5.74
CA PRO A 46 -34.98 -15.85 5.15
C PRO A 46 -34.78 -15.94 3.64
N GLU A 47 -34.73 -17.15 3.07
CA GLU A 47 -34.56 -17.36 1.63
C GLU A 47 -35.81 -16.95 0.84
N GLU A 48 -36.99 -17.25 1.39
CA GLU A 48 -38.27 -16.84 0.80
C GLU A 48 -38.42 -15.31 0.86
N MET A 49 -38.08 -14.69 1.99
CA MET A 49 -38.07 -13.23 2.12
C MET A 49 -37.13 -12.57 1.11
N LYS A 50 -35.96 -13.16 0.86
CA LYS A 50 -35.03 -12.69 -0.16
C LYS A 50 -35.62 -12.81 -1.56
N ALA A 51 -36.19 -13.96 -1.91
CA ALA A 51 -36.86 -14.19 -3.19
C ALA A 51 -38.01 -13.19 -3.41
N GLN A 52 -38.85 -12.97 -2.39
CA GLN A 52 -39.93 -11.98 -2.42
C GLN A 52 -39.40 -10.56 -2.70
N ARG A 53 -38.29 -10.16 -2.06
CA ARG A 53 -37.67 -8.84 -2.31
C ARG A 53 -37.08 -8.71 -3.72
N GLU A 54 -36.51 -9.78 -4.27
CA GLU A 54 -36.00 -9.83 -5.64
C GLU A 54 -37.15 -9.74 -6.66
N LEU A 55 -38.23 -10.49 -6.41
CA LEU A 55 -39.45 -10.53 -7.22
C LEU A 55 -40.42 -9.37 -6.97
N ARG A 56 -40.12 -8.48 -6.03
CA ARG A 56 -40.96 -7.32 -5.64
C ARG A 56 -42.36 -7.75 -5.13
N GLN A 57 -42.43 -8.87 -4.42
CA GLN A 57 -43.66 -9.41 -3.84
C GLN A 57 -43.77 -9.07 -2.36
N GLU A 58 -44.96 -8.66 -1.93
CA GLU A 58 -45.22 -8.36 -0.52
C GLU A 58 -45.27 -9.64 0.31
N SER A 59 -44.70 -9.59 1.52
CA SER A 59 -44.88 -10.66 2.51
C SER A 59 -46.34 -10.73 2.95
N ALA A 60 -46.84 -11.94 3.24
CA ALA A 60 -48.16 -12.14 3.83
C ALA A 60 -48.34 -11.38 5.16
N ASN A 61 -47.24 -11.08 5.86
CA ASN A 61 -47.25 -10.33 7.11
C ASN A 61 -47.29 -8.80 6.94
N ARG A 62 -47.08 -8.27 5.73
CA ARG A 62 -46.98 -6.82 5.48
C ARG A 62 -48.22 -6.02 5.88
N ASN A 63 -49.38 -6.67 5.86
CA ASN A 63 -50.68 -6.09 6.19
C ASN A 63 -51.24 -6.60 7.53
N ASN A 64 -50.40 -7.17 8.40
CA ASN A 64 -50.76 -7.45 9.78
C ASN A 64 -51.28 -6.19 10.49
N SER A 65 -52.25 -6.35 11.40
CA SER A 65 -52.70 -5.24 12.25
C SER A 65 -51.59 -4.79 13.20
N VAL A 66 -51.70 -3.56 13.71
CA VAL A 66 -50.74 -3.01 14.68
C VAL A 66 -50.67 -3.88 15.93
N GLU A 67 -51.80 -4.37 16.43
CA GLU A 67 -51.90 -5.23 17.62
C GLU A 67 -51.18 -6.56 17.40
N LYS A 68 -51.36 -7.18 16.22
CA LYS A 68 -50.65 -8.42 15.88
C LYS A 68 -49.14 -8.19 15.83
N ASN A 69 -48.69 -7.11 15.20
CA ASN A 69 -47.27 -6.77 15.13
C ASN A 69 -46.67 -6.48 16.52
N LEU A 70 -47.39 -5.77 17.39
CA LEU A 70 -46.93 -5.51 18.76
C LEU A 70 -46.81 -6.81 19.56
N LYS A 71 -47.73 -7.75 19.43
CA LYS A 71 -47.63 -9.07 20.06
C LYS A 71 -46.42 -9.86 19.56
N MET A 72 -46.19 -9.89 18.25
CA MET A 72 -45.01 -10.54 17.68
C MET A 72 -43.70 -9.86 18.13
N TRP A 73 -43.72 -8.55 18.29
CA TRP A 73 -42.59 -7.80 18.84
C TRP A 73 -42.31 -8.13 20.31
N GLU A 74 -43.34 -8.32 21.13
CA GLU A 74 -43.20 -8.81 22.51
C GLU A 74 -42.60 -10.22 22.55
N ASP A 75 -43.05 -11.13 21.67
CA ASP A 75 -42.48 -12.47 21.50
C ASP A 75 -40.98 -12.39 21.13
N MET A 76 -40.61 -11.48 20.21
CA MET A 76 -39.21 -11.21 19.86
C MET A 76 -38.39 -10.72 21.06
N ILE A 77 -38.90 -9.74 21.82
CA ILE A 77 -38.21 -9.20 23.01
C ILE A 77 -37.99 -10.30 24.05
N ALA A 78 -39.00 -11.15 24.27
CA ALA A 78 -38.90 -12.30 25.17
C ALA A 78 -37.90 -13.36 24.68
N GLY A 79 -37.61 -13.38 23.36
CA GLY A 79 -36.73 -14.36 22.75
C GLY A 79 -37.31 -15.78 22.75
N ASN A 80 -38.63 -15.91 22.74
CA ASN A 80 -39.32 -17.20 22.71
C ASN A 80 -39.28 -17.83 21.31
N GLU A 81 -39.81 -19.06 21.15
CA GLU A 81 -39.75 -19.80 19.89
C GLU A 81 -40.40 -19.08 18.70
N ASN A 82 -41.46 -18.30 18.95
CA ASN A 82 -42.09 -17.48 17.91
C ASN A 82 -41.22 -16.26 17.59
N GLY A 83 -40.72 -15.60 18.62
CA GLY A 83 -39.85 -14.44 18.50
C GLY A 83 -38.58 -14.72 17.70
N THR A 84 -37.93 -15.86 17.90
CA THR A 84 -36.70 -16.24 17.20
C THR A 84 -36.89 -16.45 15.70
N LYS A 85 -38.12 -16.76 15.25
CA LYS A 85 -38.48 -16.87 13.83
C LYS A 85 -38.78 -15.50 13.20
N CYS A 86 -39.04 -14.47 14.02
CA CYS A 86 -39.46 -13.16 13.56
C CYS A 86 -38.30 -12.18 13.35
N CYS A 87 -38.53 -11.24 12.43
CA CYS A 87 -37.79 -10.00 12.30
C CYS A 87 -38.74 -8.80 12.19
N VAL A 88 -38.26 -7.58 12.39
CA VAL A 88 -39.06 -6.37 12.10
C VAL A 88 -38.59 -5.76 10.79
N ARG A 89 -39.52 -5.41 9.91
CA ARG A 89 -39.27 -4.77 8.61
C ARG A 89 -39.98 -3.43 8.54
N LEU A 90 -39.36 -2.47 7.86
CA LEU A 90 -40.04 -1.22 7.51
C LEU A 90 -41.06 -1.48 6.40
N LYS A 91 -42.14 -0.72 6.37
CA LYS A 91 -43.14 -0.72 5.30
C LYS A 91 -42.91 0.52 4.44
N ILE A 92 -42.08 0.37 3.41
CA ILE A 92 -41.67 1.45 2.50
C ILE A 92 -42.30 1.20 1.12
N ASP A 93 -41.56 0.64 0.17
CA ASP A 93 -42.04 0.37 -1.18
C ASP A 93 -41.37 -0.87 -1.78
N MET A 94 -42.13 -1.95 -1.92
CA MET A 94 -41.68 -3.19 -2.54
C MET A 94 -41.43 -3.04 -4.06
N GLN A 95 -42.02 -2.02 -4.71
CA GLN A 95 -41.83 -1.74 -6.13
C GLN A 95 -40.63 -0.83 -6.41
N ALA A 96 -39.92 -0.35 -5.38
CA ALA A 96 -38.80 0.56 -5.53
C ALA A 96 -37.69 -0.05 -6.42
N ASN A 97 -37.12 0.77 -7.30
CA ASN A 97 -35.96 0.35 -8.08
C ASN A 97 -34.72 0.15 -7.19
N ASN A 98 -34.57 0.99 -6.16
CA ASN A 98 -33.58 0.81 -5.10
C ASN A 98 -33.98 -0.37 -4.19
N GLY A 99 -33.20 -1.46 -4.22
CA GLY A 99 -33.47 -2.65 -3.41
C GLY A 99 -33.40 -2.41 -1.89
N CYS A 100 -32.67 -1.38 -1.45
CA CYS A 100 -32.59 -1.00 -0.04
C CYS A 100 -33.91 -0.44 0.50
N MET A 101 -34.77 0.08 -0.39
CA MET A 101 -36.10 0.62 -0.04
C MET A 101 -37.21 -0.45 -0.03
N ARG A 102 -36.91 -1.69 -0.44
CA ARG A 102 -37.88 -2.80 -0.45
C ARG A 102 -37.98 -3.43 0.92
N ASP A 103 -38.81 -2.83 1.77
CA ASP A 103 -39.15 -3.25 3.13
C ASP A 103 -37.98 -3.86 3.90
N PRO A 104 -36.92 -3.07 4.17
CA PRO A 104 -35.70 -3.56 4.78
C PRO A 104 -35.90 -3.99 6.24
N THR A 105 -35.18 -5.03 6.66
CA THR A 105 -35.15 -5.50 8.05
C THR A 105 -34.41 -4.51 8.96
N ILE A 106 -35.05 -4.13 10.07
CA ILE A 106 -34.50 -3.19 11.07
C ILE A 106 -34.18 -3.84 12.42
N TYR A 107 -34.79 -4.99 12.73
CA TYR A 107 -34.50 -5.76 13.95
C TYR A 107 -34.53 -7.26 13.67
N ARG A 108 -33.70 -8.01 14.42
CA ARG A 108 -33.70 -9.48 14.43
C ARG A 108 -33.72 -9.98 15.87
N CYS A 109 -34.40 -11.09 16.12
CA CYS A 109 -34.30 -11.82 17.37
C CYS A 109 -33.12 -12.79 17.30
N LYS A 110 -32.11 -12.59 18.13
CA LYS A 110 -30.99 -13.50 18.33
C LYS A 110 -30.74 -13.60 19.83
N PRO A 111 -31.18 -14.66 20.51
CA PRO A 111 -31.03 -14.80 21.95
C PRO A 111 -29.59 -15.18 22.36
N GLU A 112 -28.59 -14.54 21.75
CA GLU A 112 -27.17 -14.69 22.03
C GLU A 112 -26.70 -13.61 23.01
N GLU A 113 -25.68 -13.93 23.81
CA GLU A 113 -25.09 -13.00 24.76
C GLU A 113 -24.33 -11.87 24.04
N HIS A 114 -24.61 -10.62 24.42
CA HIS A 114 -23.90 -9.46 23.90
C HIS A 114 -22.74 -9.07 24.81
N VAL A 115 -21.57 -8.86 24.22
CA VAL A 115 -20.28 -8.63 24.92
C VAL A 115 -20.28 -7.52 25.98
N ARG A 116 -21.19 -6.53 25.91
CA ARG A 116 -21.30 -5.44 26.90
C ARG A 116 -22.54 -5.48 27.78
N THR A 117 -23.64 -6.00 27.23
CA THR A 117 -24.97 -5.93 27.88
C THR A 117 -25.43 -7.30 28.36
N GLY A 118 -24.56 -8.31 28.25
CA GLY A 118 -24.83 -9.70 28.59
C GLY A 118 -26.11 -10.18 27.92
N ASN A 119 -26.98 -10.76 28.74
CA ASN A 119 -28.25 -11.32 28.33
C ASN A 119 -29.45 -10.35 28.40
N LYS A 120 -29.22 -9.05 28.62
CA LYS A 120 -30.31 -8.05 28.78
C LYS A 120 -31.25 -8.01 27.57
N TYR A 121 -30.71 -8.14 26.35
CA TYR A 121 -31.49 -8.04 25.12
C TYR A 121 -31.46 -9.37 24.36
N LYS A 122 -32.56 -9.68 23.69
CA LYS A 122 -32.69 -10.82 22.75
C LYS A 122 -32.94 -10.36 21.32
N VAL A 123 -33.21 -9.07 21.14
CA VAL A 123 -33.40 -8.41 19.85
C VAL A 123 -32.29 -7.43 19.61
N TYR A 124 -31.76 -7.41 18.39
CA TYR A 124 -30.69 -6.51 18.01
C TYR A 124 -31.05 -5.73 16.73
N PRO A 125 -30.79 -4.42 16.71
CA PRO A 125 -31.05 -3.60 15.54
C PRO A 125 -30.06 -3.94 14.42
N THR A 126 -30.48 -3.77 13.16
CA THR A 126 -29.56 -3.81 12.03
C THR A 126 -28.74 -2.53 11.95
N TYR A 127 -27.60 -2.58 11.26
CA TYR A 127 -26.77 -1.39 10.99
C TYR A 127 -27.59 -0.27 10.36
N ASP A 128 -28.45 -0.61 9.39
CA ASP A 128 -29.26 0.36 8.65
C ASP A 128 -30.28 1.10 9.52
N PHE A 129 -30.71 0.49 10.63
CA PHE A 129 -31.61 1.12 11.60
C PHE A 129 -30.84 1.91 12.66
N ALA A 130 -29.82 1.30 13.24
CA ALA A 130 -29.07 1.90 14.34
C ALA A 130 -28.28 3.14 13.92
N CYS A 131 -27.57 3.07 12.78
CA CYS A 131 -26.66 4.13 12.32
C CYS A 131 -27.34 5.51 12.19
N PRO A 132 -28.45 5.67 11.43
CA PRO A 132 -29.09 6.99 11.30
C PRO A 132 -29.55 7.57 12.63
N ILE A 133 -30.17 6.74 13.48
CA ILE A 133 -30.71 7.20 14.76
C ILE A 133 -29.57 7.65 15.69
N VAL A 134 -28.51 6.85 15.83
CA VAL A 134 -27.38 7.18 16.69
C VAL A 134 -26.66 8.43 16.18
N ASP A 135 -26.40 8.54 14.87
CA ASP A 135 -25.78 9.75 14.30
C ASP A 135 -26.61 11.01 14.59
N SER A 136 -27.94 10.90 14.47
CA SER A 136 -28.86 12.00 14.76
C SER A 136 -28.83 12.40 16.23
N VAL A 137 -29.01 11.43 17.13
CA VAL A 137 -29.09 11.62 18.60
C VAL A 137 -27.77 12.07 19.19
N GLU A 138 -26.64 11.60 18.67
CA GLU A 138 -25.31 12.00 19.15
C GLU A 138 -24.84 13.35 18.61
N GLY A 139 -25.61 13.99 17.72
CA GLY A 139 -25.27 15.33 17.22
C GLY A 139 -24.29 15.32 16.04
N VAL A 140 -24.05 14.17 15.39
CA VAL A 140 -23.18 14.08 14.20
C VAL A 140 -23.70 15.05 13.14
N THR A 141 -22.85 15.95 12.64
CA THR A 141 -23.25 16.88 11.56
C THR A 141 -22.95 16.32 10.18
N HIS A 142 -21.83 15.61 10.05
CA HIS A 142 -21.33 15.03 8.81
C HIS A 142 -20.98 13.55 9.04
N ALA A 143 -21.81 12.65 8.51
CA ALA A 143 -21.55 11.22 8.53
C ALA A 143 -20.63 10.86 7.33
N LEU A 144 -19.35 10.66 7.60
CA LEU A 144 -18.37 10.25 6.60
C LEU A 144 -18.42 8.74 6.41
N ARG A 145 -18.74 8.26 5.21
CA ARG A 145 -18.81 6.82 4.93
C ARG A 145 -18.30 6.45 3.55
N THR A 146 -18.06 5.17 3.32
CA THR A 146 -17.58 4.73 2.02
C THR A 146 -18.70 4.62 0.99
N THR A 147 -18.37 4.80 -0.30
CA THR A 147 -19.33 4.73 -1.42
C THR A 147 -20.06 3.39 -1.56
N GLU A 148 -19.59 2.33 -0.91
CA GLU A 148 -20.27 1.02 -0.88
C GLU A 148 -21.65 1.08 -0.21
N TYR A 149 -21.92 2.15 0.55
CA TYR A 149 -23.21 2.34 1.22
C TYR A 149 -24.19 3.22 0.43
N HIS A 150 -23.80 3.78 -0.73
CA HIS A 150 -24.57 4.80 -1.46
C HIS A 150 -26.07 4.50 -1.60
N ASP A 151 -26.42 3.28 -2.03
CA ASP A 151 -27.81 2.87 -2.22
C ASP A 151 -28.66 2.91 -0.92
N ARG A 152 -28.01 2.99 0.24
CA ARG A 152 -28.64 3.10 1.56
C ARG A 152 -28.83 4.55 2.02
N ASP A 153 -28.35 5.55 1.28
CA ASP A 153 -28.55 6.97 1.62
C ASP A 153 -30.05 7.30 1.72
N GLU A 154 -30.83 6.83 0.75
CA GLU A 154 -32.27 7.04 0.69
C GLU A 154 -32.98 6.42 1.91
N GLN A 155 -32.63 5.17 2.23
CA GLN A 155 -33.13 4.45 3.41
C GLN A 155 -32.77 5.19 4.70
N TYR A 156 -31.55 5.69 4.80
CA TYR A 156 -31.05 6.42 5.96
C TYR A 156 -31.89 7.67 6.24
N TYR A 157 -32.14 8.50 5.22
CA TYR A 157 -32.97 9.70 5.39
C TYR A 157 -34.44 9.39 5.61
N TRP A 158 -34.96 8.33 4.98
CA TRP A 158 -36.34 7.88 5.20
C TRP A 158 -36.59 7.53 6.67
N ILE A 159 -35.67 6.80 7.31
CA ILE A 159 -35.78 6.44 8.73
C ILE A 159 -35.82 7.68 9.61
N LEU A 160 -34.99 8.68 9.31
CA LEU A 160 -34.95 9.93 10.06
C LEU A 160 -36.24 10.73 9.90
N ASP A 161 -36.80 10.81 8.69
CA ASP A 161 -38.10 11.45 8.44
C ASP A 161 -39.24 10.77 9.18
N ALA A 162 -39.31 9.43 9.09
CA ALA A 162 -40.35 8.64 9.76
C ALA A 162 -40.36 8.83 11.29
N LEU A 163 -39.19 9.08 11.87
CA LEU A 163 -38.99 9.29 13.30
C LEU A 163 -39.00 10.78 13.71
N GLY A 164 -39.02 11.71 12.76
CA GLY A 164 -38.93 13.15 13.04
C GLY A 164 -37.58 13.57 13.62
N LEU A 165 -36.50 12.91 13.21
CA LEU A 165 -35.14 13.12 13.71
C LEU A 165 -34.33 14.06 12.82
N ARG A 166 -33.33 14.71 13.42
CA ARG A 166 -32.40 15.59 12.70
C ARG A 166 -31.62 14.81 11.64
N LYS A 167 -31.43 15.40 10.47
CA LYS A 167 -30.68 14.81 9.36
C LYS A 167 -29.22 15.25 9.34
N PRO A 168 -28.25 14.39 9.65
CA PRO A 168 -26.85 14.67 9.37
C PRO A 168 -26.60 14.64 7.86
N PHE A 169 -25.58 15.35 7.39
CA PHE A 169 -25.15 15.27 6.00
C PHE A 169 -24.31 14.02 5.78
N ILE A 170 -24.63 13.22 4.77
CA ILE A 170 -23.78 12.10 4.35
C ILE A 170 -22.74 12.59 3.34
N TYR A 171 -21.47 12.29 3.62
CA TYR A 171 -20.36 12.55 2.70
C TYR A 171 -19.63 11.24 2.41
N GLU A 172 -19.58 10.92 1.12
CA GLU A 172 -19.03 9.65 0.67
C GLU A 172 -17.63 9.77 0.09
N TYR A 173 -16.81 8.76 0.37
CA TYR A 173 -15.47 8.60 -0.17
C TYR A 173 -15.19 7.14 -0.57
N ALA A 174 -14.29 6.93 -1.52
CA ALA A 174 -13.89 5.59 -1.92
C ALA A 174 -12.97 4.97 -0.88
N ARG A 175 -13.13 3.67 -0.65
CA ARG A 175 -12.19 2.90 0.17
C ARG A 175 -10.80 2.87 -0.50
N LEU A 176 -9.75 3.01 0.30
CA LEU A 176 -8.37 2.77 -0.12
C LEU A 176 -8.18 1.28 -0.45
N ASN A 177 -7.68 0.97 -1.64
CA ASN A 177 -7.31 -0.38 -2.04
C ASN A 177 -5.82 -0.40 -2.41
N MET A 178 -5.11 -1.45 -1.99
CA MET A 178 -3.68 -1.61 -2.24
C MET A 178 -3.42 -2.80 -3.17
N GLN A 179 -2.47 -2.66 -4.09
CA GLN A 179 -2.01 -3.77 -4.92
C GLN A 179 -1.38 -4.87 -4.06
N TYR A 180 -1.47 -6.11 -4.55
CA TYR A 180 -0.89 -7.29 -3.93
C TYR A 180 -1.33 -7.54 -2.47
N THR A 181 -2.53 -7.06 -2.12
CA THR A 181 -3.00 -7.02 -0.74
C THR A 181 -4.48 -7.34 -0.69
N VAL A 182 -4.90 -8.07 0.34
CA VAL A 182 -6.31 -8.25 0.68
C VAL A 182 -6.65 -7.43 1.92
N LEU A 183 -7.77 -6.72 1.90
CA LEU A 183 -8.21 -5.87 3.01
C LEU A 183 -9.40 -6.44 3.78
N SER A 184 -10.03 -7.51 3.27
CA SER A 184 -11.21 -8.08 3.93
C SER A 184 -10.81 -8.83 5.20
N LYS A 185 -11.54 -8.57 6.29
CA LYS A 185 -11.30 -9.22 7.59
C LYS A 185 -11.29 -10.74 7.48
N ARG A 186 -12.21 -11.34 6.71
CA ARG A 186 -12.26 -12.78 6.48
C ARG A 186 -10.95 -13.33 5.91
N LYS A 187 -10.41 -12.69 4.87
CA LYS A 187 -9.16 -13.13 4.23
C LYS A 187 -7.95 -12.89 5.15
N LEU A 188 -7.91 -11.77 5.86
CA LEU A 188 -6.85 -11.49 6.85
C LEU A 188 -6.87 -12.47 8.03
N THR A 189 -8.05 -12.80 8.55
CA THR A 189 -8.20 -13.84 9.59
C THR A 189 -7.70 -15.19 9.09
N TRP A 190 -7.98 -15.55 7.83
CA TRP A 190 -7.48 -16.79 7.24
C TRP A 190 -5.94 -16.83 7.24
N PHE A 191 -5.25 -15.77 6.83
CA PHE A 191 -3.77 -15.70 6.90
C PHE A 191 -3.23 -16.00 8.31
N VAL A 192 -3.88 -15.44 9.34
CA VAL A 192 -3.50 -15.61 10.75
C VAL A 192 -3.81 -17.03 11.24
N ASN A 193 -4.95 -17.60 10.87
CA ASN A 193 -5.36 -18.94 11.28
C ASN A 193 -4.49 -20.02 10.64
N GLU A 194 -4.19 -19.88 9.35
CA GLU A 194 -3.31 -20.79 8.60
C GLU A 194 -1.82 -20.61 8.91
N LYS A 195 -1.47 -19.72 9.85
CA LYS A 195 -0.07 -19.48 10.29
C LYS A 195 0.88 -19.08 9.16
N ILE A 196 0.36 -18.50 8.08
CA ILE A 196 1.15 -17.92 6.99
C ILE A 196 1.81 -16.61 7.47
N VAL A 197 1.19 -15.96 8.43
CA VAL A 197 1.69 -14.77 9.14
C VAL A 197 1.77 -15.00 10.64
N ASP A 198 2.66 -14.27 11.31
CA ASP A 198 2.93 -14.42 12.75
C ASP A 198 1.72 -14.00 13.62
N GLY A 199 0.85 -13.13 13.08
CA GLY A 199 -0.33 -12.62 13.75
C GLY A 199 -0.85 -11.32 13.13
N TRP A 200 -1.76 -10.63 13.82
CA TRP A 200 -2.37 -9.38 13.33
C TRP A 200 -1.41 -8.19 13.24
N ASN A 201 -0.24 -8.29 13.88
CA ASN A 201 0.83 -7.29 13.82
C ASN A 201 1.99 -7.74 12.89
N ASP A 202 1.79 -8.75 12.05
CA ASP A 202 2.80 -9.16 11.07
C ASP A 202 3.07 -8.01 10.07
N PRO A 203 4.34 -7.64 9.83
CA PRO A 203 4.74 -6.57 8.89
C PRO A 203 4.22 -6.68 7.45
N ARG A 204 3.80 -7.87 7.02
CA ARG A 204 3.21 -8.11 5.70
C ARG A 204 1.72 -7.76 5.63
N LEU A 205 1.04 -7.68 6.79
CA LEU A 205 -0.38 -7.35 6.82
C LEU A 205 -0.62 -5.85 6.70
N PRO A 206 -1.70 -5.43 6.02
CA PRO A 206 -2.08 -4.01 5.89
C PRO A 206 -2.77 -3.45 7.14
N THR A 207 -2.54 -4.06 8.32
CA THR A 207 -3.06 -3.54 9.58
C THR A 207 -2.21 -2.36 10.03
N VAL A 208 -2.80 -1.44 10.80
CA VAL A 208 -2.06 -0.33 11.42
C VAL A 208 -0.85 -0.86 12.20
N ARG A 209 -1.05 -1.91 13.00
CA ARG A 209 0.03 -2.55 13.77
C ARG A 209 1.12 -3.15 12.88
N GLY A 210 0.74 -3.84 11.80
CA GLY A 210 1.68 -4.46 10.86
C GLY A 210 2.57 -3.42 10.19
N ILE A 211 1.98 -2.39 9.59
CA ILE A 211 2.74 -1.35 8.89
C ILE A 211 3.61 -0.53 9.85
N LEU A 212 3.12 -0.19 11.05
CA LEU A 212 3.92 0.52 12.05
C LEU A 212 5.09 -0.33 12.55
N ARG A 213 4.87 -1.64 12.81
CA ARG A 213 5.95 -2.56 13.16
C ARG A 213 6.98 -2.69 12.04
N ARG A 214 6.55 -2.63 10.77
CA ARG A 214 7.44 -2.59 9.60
C ARG A 214 8.25 -1.30 9.47
N GLY A 215 7.97 -0.27 10.27
CA GLY A 215 8.69 1.01 10.25
C GLY A 215 7.96 2.13 9.51
N MET A 216 6.66 1.98 9.24
CA MET A 216 5.82 3.12 8.86
C MET A 216 5.77 4.12 10.02
N THR A 217 6.04 5.39 9.74
CA THR A 217 5.84 6.48 10.69
C THR A 217 4.40 6.97 10.62
N VAL A 218 3.86 7.41 11.77
CA VAL A 218 2.52 8.01 11.83
C VAL A 218 2.42 9.23 10.91
N GLU A 219 3.47 10.05 10.88
CA GLU A 219 3.50 11.22 10.01
C GLU A 219 3.58 10.84 8.53
N GLY A 220 4.38 9.83 8.15
CA GLY A 220 4.43 9.33 6.78
C GLY A 220 3.08 8.81 6.30
N LEU A 221 2.38 8.04 7.15
CA LEU A 221 1.02 7.57 6.87
C LEU A 221 0.03 8.73 6.75
N ARG A 222 0.06 9.70 7.66
CA ARG A 222 -0.83 10.88 7.64
C ARG A 222 -0.64 11.69 6.36
N GLN A 223 0.60 11.99 5.99
CA GLN A 223 0.92 12.74 4.77
C GLN A 223 0.45 12.00 3.51
N PHE A 224 0.58 10.67 3.48
CA PHE A 224 0.03 9.85 2.40
C PHE A 224 -1.50 9.97 2.29
N ILE A 225 -2.23 9.84 3.41
CA ILE A 225 -3.69 9.94 3.43
C ILE A 225 -4.17 11.34 3.01
N ILE A 226 -3.51 12.40 3.48
CA ILE A 226 -3.81 13.79 3.09
C ILE A 226 -3.56 13.99 1.59
N ALA A 227 -2.43 13.51 1.07
CA ALA A 227 -2.08 13.64 -0.34
C ALA A 227 -3.02 12.86 -1.26
N GLN A 228 -3.51 11.70 -0.81
CA GLN A 228 -4.51 10.93 -1.55
C GLN A 228 -5.85 11.67 -1.65
N GLY A 229 -6.22 12.39 -0.58
CA GLY A 229 -7.44 13.17 -0.51
C GLY A 229 -8.72 12.33 -0.47
N SER A 230 -9.85 13.02 -0.28
CA SER A 230 -11.18 12.39 -0.33
C SER A 230 -11.73 12.44 -1.75
N SER A 231 -11.87 11.28 -2.38
CA SER A 231 -12.45 11.11 -3.71
C SER A 231 -13.45 9.96 -3.69
N ARG A 232 -14.49 10.02 -4.54
CA ARG A 232 -15.45 8.92 -4.74
C ARG A 232 -14.95 7.87 -5.73
N SER A 233 -13.83 8.13 -6.43
CA SER A 233 -13.25 7.18 -7.37
C SER A 233 -12.46 6.11 -6.64
N VAL A 234 -12.81 4.84 -6.86
CA VAL A 234 -12.03 3.72 -6.34
C VAL A 234 -10.71 3.64 -7.10
N VAL A 235 -9.61 3.77 -6.38
CA VAL A 235 -8.25 3.69 -6.94
C VAL A 235 -7.52 2.51 -6.29
N LEU A 236 -6.83 1.74 -7.13
CA LEU A 236 -5.92 0.69 -6.70
C LEU A 236 -4.50 1.27 -6.60
N MET A 237 -3.99 1.36 -5.39
CA MET A 237 -2.75 2.06 -5.06
C MET A 237 -1.56 1.11 -4.94
N ASP A 238 -0.39 1.60 -5.34
CA ASP A 238 0.88 0.92 -5.16
C ASP A 238 1.46 1.23 -3.77
N TRP A 239 2.09 0.23 -3.13
CA TRP A 239 2.80 0.39 -1.87
C TRP A 239 3.99 1.33 -1.97
N ASP A 240 4.65 1.42 -3.14
CA ASP A 240 5.82 2.27 -3.30
C ASP A 240 5.52 3.73 -2.99
N LYS A 241 4.30 4.19 -3.29
CA LYS A 241 3.88 5.57 -3.02
C LYS A 241 3.88 5.85 -1.51
N ILE A 242 3.26 5.00 -0.70
CA ILE A 242 3.20 5.23 0.75
C ILE A 242 4.58 5.12 1.39
N TRP A 243 5.44 4.21 0.92
CA TRP A 243 6.81 4.09 1.39
C TRP A 243 7.69 5.29 1.00
N ALA A 244 7.46 5.89 -0.18
CA ALA A 244 8.12 7.13 -0.57
C ALA A 244 7.74 8.32 0.35
N PHE A 245 6.49 8.40 0.81
CA PHE A 245 6.10 9.38 1.84
C PHE A 245 6.79 9.10 3.17
N ASN A 246 6.87 7.84 3.58
CA ASN A 246 7.55 7.44 4.80
C ASN A 246 9.06 7.77 4.77
N LYS A 247 9.73 7.50 3.63
CA LYS A 247 11.14 7.81 3.42
C LYS A 247 11.47 9.27 3.70
N LYS A 248 10.60 10.20 3.30
CA LYS A 248 10.78 11.65 3.55
C LYS A 248 10.81 11.99 5.03
N GLN A 249 10.18 11.17 5.88
CA GLN A 249 10.16 11.35 7.33
C GLN A 249 11.39 10.70 7.99
N ILE A 250 11.84 9.55 7.50
CA ILE A 250 12.91 8.78 8.14
C ILE A 250 14.32 9.13 7.64
N ASP A 251 14.51 9.48 6.36
CA ASP A 251 15.84 9.76 5.79
C ASP A 251 16.59 10.90 6.51
N PRO A 252 15.95 12.02 6.89
CA PRO A 252 16.65 13.12 7.56
C PRO A 252 17.11 12.78 8.98
N VAL A 253 16.50 11.77 9.62
CA VAL A 253 16.68 11.47 11.05
C VAL A 253 17.32 10.10 11.31
N ALA A 254 17.41 9.22 10.31
CA ALA A 254 17.92 7.87 10.49
C ALA A 254 19.46 7.84 10.59
N PRO A 255 20.04 7.43 11.73
CA PRO A 255 21.48 7.22 11.86
C PRO A 255 21.98 6.15 10.87
N ARG A 256 23.17 6.37 10.31
CA ARG A 256 23.82 5.53 9.31
C ARG A 256 24.81 4.58 9.95
N TYR A 257 24.61 3.30 9.71
CA TYR A 257 25.46 2.21 10.18
C TYR A 257 26.09 1.45 9.01
N THR A 258 27.23 0.81 9.25
CA THR A 258 27.85 -0.13 8.32
C THR A 258 27.59 -1.56 8.80
N ALA A 259 27.21 -2.43 7.86
CA ALA A 259 27.09 -3.85 8.11
C ALA A 259 27.33 -4.64 6.82
N LEU A 260 27.88 -5.84 6.94
CA LEU A 260 28.29 -6.71 5.85
C LEU A 260 27.64 -8.08 5.98
N LEU A 261 27.36 -8.76 4.87
CA LEU A 261 26.83 -10.12 4.89
C LEU A 261 27.82 -11.12 5.48
N LYS A 262 27.37 -11.87 6.48
CA LYS A 262 28.22 -12.76 7.26
C LYS A 262 28.91 -13.85 6.42
N ASN A 263 28.26 -14.33 5.36
CA ASN A 263 28.76 -15.40 4.49
C ASN A 263 29.44 -14.91 3.19
N GLN A 264 29.54 -13.60 2.99
CA GLN A 264 30.10 -13.00 1.76
C GLN A 264 31.25 -12.06 2.08
N LEU A 265 32.20 -12.47 2.92
CA LEU A 265 33.30 -11.60 3.38
C LEU A 265 34.63 -11.94 2.69
N VAL A 266 35.43 -10.90 2.44
CA VAL A 266 36.81 -10.97 1.97
C VAL A 266 37.67 -10.07 2.84
N ASN A 267 38.86 -10.54 3.20
CA ASN A 267 39.83 -9.76 3.94
C ASN A 267 40.58 -8.80 2.99
N LEU A 268 40.66 -7.53 3.39
CA LEU A 268 41.54 -6.52 2.83
C LEU A 268 42.61 -6.19 3.88
N HIS A 269 43.85 -6.57 3.59
CA HIS A 269 45.01 -6.34 4.45
C HIS A 269 45.77 -5.08 4.02
N LEU A 270 45.98 -4.17 4.96
CA LEU A 270 46.55 -2.84 4.76
C LEU A 270 47.97 -2.78 5.31
N LYS A 271 48.99 -2.89 4.43
CA LYS A 271 50.39 -3.09 4.83
C LYS A 271 51.00 -1.93 5.64
N ASN A 272 50.54 -0.71 5.40
CA ASN A 272 51.05 0.49 6.07
C ASN A 272 50.27 0.87 7.34
N VAL A 273 49.29 0.06 7.75
CA VAL A 273 48.55 0.23 9.00
C VAL A 273 49.06 -0.80 10.00
N THR A 274 49.59 -0.35 11.14
CA THR A 274 50.21 -1.24 12.14
C THR A 274 49.49 -1.27 13.48
N LYS A 275 48.53 -0.37 13.70
CA LYS A 275 47.77 -0.23 14.94
C LYS A 275 46.28 -0.18 14.66
N GLU A 276 45.51 -0.66 15.63
CA GLU A 276 44.08 -0.43 15.67
C GLU A 276 43.80 0.99 16.23
N GLU A 277 42.87 1.70 15.60
CA GLU A 277 42.43 3.03 16.03
C GLU A 277 40.91 3.07 16.13
N CYS A 278 40.40 3.93 17.01
CA CYS A 278 38.98 4.20 17.18
C CYS A 278 38.73 5.69 16.98
N ASN A 279 37.98 6.03 15.93
CA ASN A 279 37.66 7.40 15.57
C ASN A 279 36.16 7.67 15.71
N GLN A 280 35.79 8.88 16.09
CA GLN A 280 34.38 9.29 16.17
C GLN A 280 33.92 9.89 14.84
N HIS A 281 32.81 9.36 14.32
CA HIS A 281 32.15 9.86 13.11
C HIS A 281 30.71 10.23 13.41
N GLN A 282 30.19 11.21 12.68
CA GLN A 282 28.76 11.55 12.76
C GLN A 282 27.91 10.34 12.34
N LYS A 283 26.86 10.04 13.12
CA LYS A 283 25.84 9.06 12.74
C LYS A 283 25.08 9.50 11.50
N HIS A 284 24.94 10.81 11.26
CA HIS A 284 24.28 11.36 10.09
C HIS A 284 25.13 12.49 9.48
N PRO A 285 25.52 12.44 8.19
CA PRO A 285 26.46 13.35 7.55
C PRO A 285 25.86 14.73 7.28
N LYS A 286 24.52 14.88 7.39
CA LYS A 286 23.84 16.17 7.22
C LYS A 286 23.28 16.74 8.52
N ASP A 287 23.30 15.96 9.62
CA ASP A 287 22.72 16.40 10.89
C ASP A 287 23.58 15.91 12.07
N PRO A 288 24.47 16.77 12.58
CA PRO A 288 25.33 16.44 13.72
C PRO A 288 24.55 16.16 15.02
N SER A 289 23.30 16.62 15.15
CA SER A 289 22.52 16.49 16.39
C SER A 289 22.10 15.05 16.69
N ILE A 290 22.08 14.17 15.67
CA ILE A 290 21.79 12.74 15.80
C ILE A 290 22.91 12.01 16.58
N GLY A 291 24.08 12.63 16.67
CA GLY A 291 25.19 12.19 17.52
C GLY A 291 26.33 11.53 16.74
N MET A 292 27.28 11.01 17.51
CA MET A 292 28.50 10.37 17.00
C MET A 292 28.44 8.86 17.19
N LYS A 293 29.24 8.14 16.41
CA LYS A 293 29.49 6.71 16.52
C LYS A 293 30.99 6.42 16.44
N ASN A 294 31.40 5.32 17.02
CA ASN A 294 32.76 4.83 16.95
C ASN A 294 32.97 4.03 15.66
N VAL A 295 34.04 4.34 14.93
CA VAL A 295 34.51 3.59 13.76
C VAL A 295 35.91 3.10 14.07
N TYR A 296 36.08 1.79 14.03
CA TYR A 296 37.34 1.13 14.27
C TYR A 296 38.06 0.89 12.95
N SER A 297 39.35 1.18 12.92
CA SER A 297 40.26 0.93 11.80
C SER A 297 41.43 0.08 12.25
N GLY A 298 41.99 -0.72 11.36
CA GLY A 298 43.10 -1.62 11.69
C GLY A 298 43.79 -2.21 10.46
N PRO A 299 44.80 -3.08 10.66
CA PRO A 299 45.58 -3.68 9.58
C PRO A 299 44.74 -4.60 8.68
N THR A 300 43.66 -5.17 9.19
CA THR A 300 42.77 -6.05 8.41
C THR A 300 41.35 -5.54 8.51
N VAL A 301 40.70 -5.38 7.36
CA VAL A 301 39.30 -5.02 7.26
C VAL A 301 38.53 -5.99 6.38
N LEU A 302 37.25 -6.13 6.68
CA LEU A 302 36.30 -6.97 5.98
C LEU A 302 35.56 -6.12 4.95
N ILE A 303 35.42 -6.65 3.74
CA ILE A 303 34.56 -6.11 2.68
C ILE A 303 33.69 -7.24 2.11
N GLU A 304 32.63 -6.88 1.38
CA GLU A 304 31.77 -7.90 0.76
C GLU A 304 32.41 -8.49 -0.53
N LYS A 305 32.16 -9.77 -0.80
CA LYS A 305 32.62 -10.46 -2.01
C LYS A 305 32.17 -9.76 -3.30
N ASP A 306 30.92 -9.32 -3.36
CA ASP A 306 30.36 -8.59 -4.51
C ASP A 306 31.10 -7.27 -4.82
N ASP A 307 31.65 -6.64 -3.78
CA ASP A 307 32.48 -5.47 -3.92
C ASP A 307 33.91 -5.86 -4.29
N ALA A 308 34.45 -6.91 -3.66
CA ALA A 308 35.80 -7.42 -3.91
C ALA A 308 36.01 -7.82 -5.38
N VAL A 309 35.02 -8.44 -6.04
CA VAL A 309 35.14 -8.88 -7.45
C VAL A 309 35.25 -7.72 -8.44
N GLN A 310 34.89 -6.50 -8.05
CA GLN A 310 35.04 -5.29 -8.86
C GLN A 310 36.42 -4.63 -8.69
N ILE A 311 37.26 -5.17 -7.80
CA ILE A 311 38.57 -4.62 -7.48
C ILE A 311 39.64 -5.23 -8.38
N THR A 312 40.54 -4.39 -8.90
CA THR A 312 41.70 -4.80 -9.70
C THR A 312 43.02 -4.27 -9.13
N ASP A 313 44.12 -4.96 -9.41
CA ASP A 313 45.47 -4.54 -9.04
C ASP A 313 45.77 -3.11 -9.54
N GLY A 314 46.36 -2.28 -8.69
CA GLY A 314 46.70 -0.88 -8.97
C GLY A 314 45.54 0.11 -8.84
N GLN A 315 44.30 -0.34 -8.64
CA GLN A 315 43.12 0.52 -8.49
C GLN A 315 43.16 1.31 -7.18
N ILE A 316 42.56 2.50 -7.16
CA ILE A 316 42.25 3.25 -5.95
C ILE A 316 40.77 3.08 -5.61
N VAL A 317 40.50 2.55 -4.42
CA VAL A 317 39.15 2.40 -3.86
C VAL A 317 38.99 3.33 -2.65
N THR A 318 37.76 3.72 -2.33
CA THR A 318 37.48 4.55 -1.14
C THR A 318 36.73 3.72 -0.10
N LEU A 319 37.36 3.52 1.06
CA LEU A 319 36.68 3.01 2.25
C LEU A 319 35.86 4.14 2.87
N MET A 320 34.54 4.00 2.89
CA MET A 320 33.65 5.05 3.36
C MET A 320 33.97 5.45 4.81
N ASN A 321 34.01 6.76 5.07
CA ASN A 321 34.41 7.35 6.35
C ASN A 321 35.86 7.09 6.79
N TRP A 322 36.72 6.49 5.95
CA TRP A 322 38.15 6.35 6.28
C TRP A 322 39.06 7.06 5.28
N GLY A 323 38.99 6.69 3.99
CA GLY A 323 39.83 7.29 2.97
C GLY A 323 40.12 6.40 1.77
N ASN A 324 41.07 6.85 0.94
CA ASN A 324 41.49 6.13 -0.25
C ASN A 324 42.50 5.04 0.08
N ILE A 325 42.35 3.88 -0.56
CA ILE A 325 43.23 2.72 -0.48
C ILE A 325 43.72 2.41 -1.89
N LYS A 326 45.04 2.32 -2.06
CA LYS A 326 45.64 1.80 -3.29
C LYS A 326 45.74 0.29 -3.16
N ILE A 327 45.20 -0.43 -4.13
CA ILE A 327 45.22 -1.89 -4.16
C ILE A 327 46.53 -2.34 -4.77
N ASN A 328 47.30 -3.13 -4.02
CA ASN A 328 48.58 -3.64 -4.44
C ASN A 328 48.40 -4.95 -5.19
N HIS A 329 47.57 -5.86 -4.65
CA HIS A 329 47.36 -7.17 -5.23
C HIS A 329 46.04 -7.83 -4.79
N VAL A 330 45.34 -8.47 -5.72
CA VAL A 330 44.14 -9.29 -5.49
C VAL A 330 44.50 -10.77 -5.64
N LYS A 331 44.57 -11.49 -4.51
CA LYS A 331 44.90 -12.92 -4.46
C LYS A 331 43.64 -13.76 -4.69
N LYS A 332 43.70 -14.69 -5.64
CA LYS A 332 42.63 -15.66 -5.92
C LYS A 332 43.03 -17.08 -5.52
N ASN A 333 42.05 -17.88 -5.10
CA ASN A 333 42.22 -19.30 -4.81
C ASN A 333 42.19 -20.15 -6.10
N ASN A 334 42.39 -21.46 -5.96
CA ASN A 334 42.39 -22.41 -7.09
C ASN A 334 41.05 -22.50 -7.83
N ALA A 335 39.94 -22.09 -7.22
CA ALA A 335 38.62 -22.02 -7.85
C ALA A 335 38.38 -20.67 -8.57
N GLY A 336 39.34 -19.75 -8.55
CA GLY A 336 39.25 -18.42 -9.15
C GLY A 336 38.51 -17.39 -8.29
N GLU A 337 38.14 -17.72 -7.06
CA GLU A 337 37.49 -16.81 -6.12
C GLU A 337 38.53 -15.96 -5.38
N ILE A 338 38.17 -14.73 -5.01
CA ILE A 338 39.07 -13.84 -4.26
C ILE A 338 39.20 -14.32 -2.81
N GLU A 339 40.42 -14.61 -2.39
CA GLU A 339 40.76 -15.07 -1.04
C GLU A 339 41.19 -13.90 -0.14
N LEU A 340 42.02 -13.01 -0.67
CA LEU A 340 42.64 -11.91 0.07
C LEU A 340 42.93 -10.75 -0.89
N ILE A 341 42.75 -9.52 -0.41
CA ILE A 341 43.22 -8.32 -1.10
C ILE A 341 44.27 -7.64 -0.24
N GLU A 342 45.36 -7.20 -0.86
CA GLU A 342 46.40 -6.42 -0.21
C GLU A 342 46.40 -4.99 -0.75
N GLY A 343 46.54 -4.01 0.13
CA GLY A 343 46.64 -2.61 -0.25
C GLY A 343 47.36 -1.76 0.77
N GLU A 344 47.41 -0.47 0.50
CA GLU A 344 47.99 0.55 1.38
C GLU A 344 47.07 1.77 1.43
N THR A 345 46.95 2.38 2.61
CA THR A 345 46.20 3.62 2.78
C THR A 345 46.92 4.77 2.08
N GLN A 346 46.16 5.62 1.38
CA GLN A 346 46.60 6.89 0.80
C GLN A 346 45.75 8.02 1.37
N LEU A 347 45.80 8.22 2.69
CA LEU A 347 44.89 9.14 3.39
C LEU A 347 45.07 10.61 2.99
N ASP A 348 46.24 10.99 2.49
CA ASP A 348 46.52 12.33 1.95
C ASP A 348 45.83 12.57 0.61
N ASN A 349 45.54 11.50 -0.15
CA ASN A 349 44.78 11.59 -1.38
C ASN A 349 43.29 11.80 -1.06
N LYS A 350 42.85 13.06 -1.13
CA LYS A 350 41.45 13.46 -0.93
C LYS A 350 40.62 13.47 -2.24
N ASP A 351 41.14 12.94 -3.34
CA ASP A 351 40.36 12.77 -4.56
C ASP A 351 39.51 11.49 -4.49
N PHE A 352 38.23 11.66 -4.17
CA PHE A 352 37.25 10.57 -4.12
C PHE A 352 36.41 10.47 -5.40
N LYS A 353 36.77 11.18 -6.47
CA LYS A 353 36.05 11.14 -7.74
C LYS A 353 36.40 9.85 -8.48
N ASN A 354 35.40 9.23 -9.09
CA ASN A 354 35.55 8.00 -9.90
C ASN A 354 36.15 6.80 -9.16
N THR A 355 36.23 6.82 -7.83
CA THR A 355 36.65 5.67 -7.02
C THR A 355 35.48 4.75 -6.71
N LEU A 356 35.76 3.45 -6.61
CA LEU A 356 34.80 2.48 -6.08
C LEU A 356 34.65 2.70 -4.57
N LYS A 357 33.43 3.01 -4.10
CA LYS A 357 33.15 3.31 -2.68
C LYS A 357 32.64 2.09 -1.93
N LEU A 358 33.36 1.66 -0.90
CA LEU A 358 33.14 0.41 -0.21
C LEU A 358 32.63 0.62 1.23
N THR A 359 31.67 -0.21 1.64
CA THR A 359 31.38 -0.46 3.06
C THR A 359 32.41 -1.45 3.60
N TRP A 360 32.86 -1.25 4.83
CA TRP A 360 33.90 -2.08 5.45
C TRP A 360 33.73 -2.12 6.96
N LEU A 361 34.28 -3.15 7.59
CA LEU A 361 34.37 -3.28 9.05
C LEU A 361 35.77 -3.73 9.42
N ALA A 362 36.40 -3.12 10.43
CA ALA A 362 37.67 -3.61 10.93
C ALA A 362 37.51 -4.95 11.65
N GLU A 363 38.48 -5.84 11.45
CA GLU A 363 38.74 -6.91 12.39
C GLU A 363 39.53 -6.29 13.55
N THR A 364 38.89 -6.15 14.71
CA THR A 364 39.47 -5.50 15.89
C THR A 364 39.18 -6.29 17.16
N SER A 365 40.15 -6.33 18.06
CA SER A 365 39.99 -6.90 19.40
C SER A 365 39.37 -5.93 20.40
N GLN A 366 39.31 -4.62 20.07
CA GLN A 366 38.81 -3.58 20.97
C GLN A 366 37.29 -3.60 21.14
N ALA A 367 36.56 -4.04 20.12
CA ALA A 367 35.11 -4.10 20.17
C ALA A 367 34.56 -5.21 19.27
N PRO A 368 33.70 -6.11 19.80
CA PRO A 368 33.13 -7.17 18.98
C PRO A 368 32.14 -6.61 17.95
N LEU A 369 32.17 -7.16 16.74
CA LEU A 369 31.14 -6.90 15.74
C LEU A 369 29.79 -7.42 16.22
N THR A 370 28.72 -6.70 15.89
CA THR A 370 27.37 -7.02 16.37
C THR A 370 26.71 -8.04 15.44
N PRO A 371 26.26 -9.20 15.94
CA PRO A 371 25.43 -10.12 15.15
C PRO A 371 24.05 -9.52 14.89
N VAL A 372 23.63 -9.49 13.63
CA VAL A 372 22.34 -8.92 13.22
C VAL A 372 21.67 -9.82 12.18
N THR A 373 20.37 -10.05 12.33
CA THR A 373 19.55 -10.74 11.33
C THR A 373 18.58 -9.72 10.73
N CYS A 374 18.70 -9.49 9.43
CA CYS A 374 17.80 -8.63 8.67
C CYS A 374 16.67 -9.44 8.05
N ILE A 375 15.43 -9.03 8.28
CA ILE A 375 14.23 -9.63 7.70
C ILE A 375 13.69 -8.72 6.60
N HIS A 376 13.55 -9.28 5.40
CA HIS A 376 12.95 -8.63 4.25
C HIS A 376 11.57 -9.22 4.00
N TYR A 377 10.63 -8.33 3.71
CA TYR A 377 9.26 -8.70 3.39
C TYR A 377 8.92 -8.30 1.96
N ASP A 378 8.40 -9.25 1.20
CA ASP A 378 7.78 -9.01 -0.10
C ASP A 378 6.26 -8.85 0.06
N ASN A 379 5.59 -8.59 -1.06
CA ASN A 379 4.15 -8.60 -1.17
C ASN A 379 3.55 -9.93 -0.71
N ILE A 380 2.48 -9.87 0.09
CA ILE A 380 1.81 -11.05 0.63
C ILE A 380 1.00 -11.82 -0.42
N MET A 381 0.65 -11.16 -1.53
CA MET A 381 0.02 -11.77 -2.70
C MET A 381 0.98 -11.71 -3.90
N THR A 382 0.86 -12.67 -4.81
CA THR A 382 1.60 -12.71 -6.09
C THR A 382 0.89 -11.96 -7.22
N LYS A 383 -0.42 -11.69 -7.07
CA LYS A 383 -1.25 -10.97 -8.06
C LYS A 383 -1.60 -9.57 -7.57
N ALA A 384 -1.40 -8.56 -8.43
CA ALA A 384 -1.61 -7.15 -8.09
C ALA A 384 -3.07 -6.82 -7.71
N LYS A 385 -4.03 -7.40 -8.43
CA LYS A 385 -5.47 -7.26 -8.19
C LYS A 385 -6.13 -8.62 -8.38
N LEU A 386 -7.01 -9.01 -7.45
CA LEU A 386 -7.86 -10.18 -7.63
C LEU A 386 -9.07 -9.80 -8.49
N ASP A 387 -9.38 -10.65 -9.46
CA ASP A 387 -10.53 -10.52 -10.36
C ASP A 387 -11.73 -11.33 -9.83
N GLU A 388 -12.89 -11.12 -10.42
CA GLU A 388 -14.10 -11.88 -10.07
C GLU A 388 -13.91 -13.36 -10.43
N GLY A 389 -14.23 -14.26 -9.49
CA GLY A 389 -13.98 -15.70 -9.62
C GLY A 389 -12.61 -16.17 -9.12
N ASP A 390 -11.68 -15.27 -8.79
CA ASP A 390 -10.39 -15.67 -8.20
C ASP A 390 -10.56 -16.26 -6.78
N THR A 391 -10.02 -17.46 -6.60
CA THR A 391 -9.75 -18.05 -5.28
C THR A 391 -8.44 -17.45 -4.76
N PHE A 392 -8.51 -16.58 -3.75
CA PHE A 392 -7.36 -15.76 -3.33
C PHE A 392 -6.19 -16.61 -2.78
N GLU A 393 -6.50 -17.76 -2.21
CA GLU A 393 -5.56 -18.74 -1.64
C GLU A 393 -4.52 -19.19 -2.67
N ASN A 394 -4.89 -19.23 -3.96
CA ASN A 394 -3.99 -19.60 -5.07
C ASN A 394 -2.94 -18.52 -5.39
N PHE A 395 -3.14 -17.30 -4.89
CA PHE A 395 -2.27 -16.15 -5.18
C PHE A 395 -1.48 -15.71 -3.94
N VAL A 396 -1.42 -16.53 -2.91
CA VAL A 396 -0.62 -16.26 -1.71
C VAL A 396 0.88 -16.36 -2.03
N ASN A 397 1.66 -15.39 -1.57
CA ASN A 397 3.11 -15.46 -1.64
C ASN A 397 3.70 -16.08 -0.37
N TYR A 398 3.94 -17.40 -0.42
CA TYR A 398 4.59 -18.15 0.67
C TYR A 398 6.09 -17.79 0.83
N GLY A 399 6.71 -17.22 -0.21
CA GLY A 399 8.09 -16.71 -0.18
C GLY A 399 8.21 -15.24 0.24
N SER A 400 7.17 -14.66 0.86
CA SER A 400 7.09 -13.23 1.19
C SER A 400 7.99 -12.79 2.36
N LYS A 401 8.79 -13.69 2.94
CA LYS A 401 9.73 -13.40 4.03
C LYS A 401 11.09 -14.00 3.69
N SER A 402 12.15 -13.21 3.80
CA SER A 402 13.54 -13.67 3.64
C SER A 402 14.38 -13.14 4.80
N GLU A 403 15.32 -13.94 5.29
CA GLU A 403 16.21 -13.58 6.40
C GLU A 403 17.66 -13.59 5.94
N TYR A 404 18.44 -12.62 6.43
CA TYR A 404 19.84 -12.43 6.06
C TYR A 404 20.67 -12.14 7.29
N ASP A 405 21.67 -12.98 7.55
CA ASP A 405 22.63 -12.74 8.63
C ASP A 405 23.71 -11.77 8.16
N ILE A 406 23.86 -10.67 8.89
CA ILE A 406 24.89 -9.66 8.69
C ILE A 406 25.71 -9.48 9.97
N ILE A 407 26.95 -9.03 9.79
CA ILE A 407 27.80 -8.50 10.85
C ILE A 407 27.70 -6.98 10.81
N GLY A 408 27.27 -6.38 11.91
CA GLY A 408 27.16 -4.94 12.07
C GLY A 408 28.37 -4.35 12.79
N GLU A 409 28.60 -3.06 12.60
CA GLU A 409 29.57 -2.33 13.43
C GLU A 409 29.21 -2.40 14.94
N PRO A 410 30.19 -2.28 15.85
CA PRO A 410 29.96 -2.50 17.28
C PRO A 410 28.86 -1.63 17.90
N ASP A 411 28.71 -0.38 17.44
CA ASP A 411 27.69 0.55 17.95
C ASP A 411 26.25 0.10 17.65
N MET A 412 26.03 -0.88 16.75
CA MET A 412 24.71 -1.48 16.54
C MET A 412 24.22 -2.29 17.76
N ALA A 413 25.10 -2.70 18.66
CA ALA A 413 24.73 -3.37 19.91
C ALA A 413 23.88 -2.47 20.83
N GLN A 414 23.91 -1.14 20.62
CA GLN A 414 23.16 -0.16 21.41
C GLN A 414 21.75 0.13 20.88
N LEU A 415 21.36 -0.45 19.74
CA LEU A 415 20.05 -0.24 19.15
C LEU A 415 18.94 -0.71 20.08
N LYS A 416 17.88 0.09 20.15
CA LYS A 416 16.68 -0.19 20.94
C LYS A 416 15.55 -0.56 20.00
N LYS A 417 14.60 -1.33 20.53
CA LYS A 417 13.36 -1.65 19.82
C LYS A 417 12.66 -0.36 19.37
N GLY A 418 12.33 -0.28 18.09
CA GLY A 418 11.71 0.88 17.45
C GLY A 418 12.69 1.87 16.82
N ASP A 419 14.00 1.75 17.06
CA ASP A 419 14.99 2.60 16.41
C ASP A 419 14.96 2.36 14.90
N ILE A 420 14.82 3.44 14.12
CA ILE A 420 14.90 3.42 12.67
C ILE A 420 16.31 3.84 12.26
N ILE A 421 16.97 3.03 11.45
CA ILE A 421 18.34 3.24 11.01
C ILE A 421 18.45 3.09 9.50
N GLN A 422 19.56 3.58 8.93
CA GLN A 422 19.99 3.25 7.58
C GLN A 422 21.24 2.39 7.65
N ILE A 423 21.23 1.22 7.01
CA ILE A 423 22.46 0.51 6.70
C ILE A 423 22.97 1.00 5.36
N LEU A 424 24.18 1.56 5.34
CA LEU A 424 24.80 2.12 4.15
C LEU A 424 24.77 1.10 3.00
N ARG A 425 24.32 1.55 1.82
CA ARG A 425 24.16 0.74 0.60
C ARG A 425 23.15 -0.43 0.68
N LYS A 426 22.50 -0.67 1.83
CA LYS A 426 21.49 -1.76 2.01
C LYS A 426 20.07 -1.27 2.29
N GLY A 427 19.87 -0.01 2.70
CA GLY A 427 18.54 0.60 2.87
C GLY A 427 18.18 0.91 4.33
N TYR A 428 16.89 1.11 4.60
CA TYR A 428 16.39 1.47 5.93
C TYR A 428 15.82 0.26 6.66
N TYR A 429 15.97 0.28 7.98
CA TYR A 429 15.55 -0.80 8.86
C TYR A 429 14.98 -0.24 10.16
N ILE A 430 14.04 -0.97 10.76
CA ILE A 430 13.58 -0.75 12.14
C ILE A 430 14.01 -1.91 13.02
N CYS A 431 14.50 -1.62 14.22
CA CYS A 431 14.85 -2.63 15.20
C CYS A 431 13.59 -3.24 15.83
N ASP A 432 13.31 -4.51 15.54
CA ASP A 432 12.18 -5.25 16.12
C ASP A 432 12.58 -5.97 17.41
N SER A 433 13.83 -6.44 17.47
CA SER A 433 14.45 -6.99 18.68
C SER A 433 15.88 -6.46 18.83
N PRO A 434 16.23 -5.85 19.98
CA PRO A 434 17.60 -5.41 20.22
C PRO A 434 18.55 -6.60 20.39
N TYR A 435 19.86 -6.34 20.23
CA TYR A 435 20.89 -7.34 20.52
C TYR A 435 20.89 -7.69 22.01
N ASN A 436 21.04 -8.98 22.32
CA ASN A 436 21.20 -9.44 23.70
C ASN A 436 22.38 -10.41 23.80
N ALA A 437 23.47 -9.91 24.38
CA ALA A 437 24.69 -10.69 24.58
C ALA A 437 24.51 -11.88 25.51
N ALA A 438 23.68 -11.75 26.57
CA ALA A 438 23.49 -12.80 27.58
C ALA A 438 22.78 -14.03 27.01
N SER A 439 21.76 -13.81 26.17
CA SER A 439 21.05 -14.89 25.46
C SER A 439 21.67 -15.25 24.10
N LYS A 440 22.76 -14.58 23.70
CA LYS A 440 23.37 -14.66 22.36
C LYS A 440 22.36 -14.40 21.23
N GLN A 441 21.31 -13.63 21.51
CA GLN A 441 20.30 -13.30 20.52
C GLN A 441 20.82 -12.15 19.62
N PRO A 442 20.83 -12.33 18.28
CA PRO A 442 21.20 -11.27 17.36
C PRO A 442 20.19 -10.11 17.41
N CYS A 443 20.63 -8.92 16.99
CA CYS A 443 19.67 -7.84 16.73
C CYS A 443 18.80 -8.21 15.53
N ILE A 444 17.48 -8.10 15.64
CA ILE A 444 16.54 -8.34 14.54
C ILE A 444 16.11 -7.00 13.95
N LEU A 445 16.39 -6.83 12.66
CA LEU A 445 16.06 -5.63 11.89
C LEU A 445 15.06 -5.95 10.80
N LEU A 446 13.96 -5.21 10.72
CA LEU A 446 12.97 -5.35 9.65
C LEU A 446 13.21 -4.30 8.59
N ASN A 447 13.24 -4.71 7.32
CA ASN A 447 13.40 -3.78 6.21
C ASN A 447 12.20 -2.84 6.09
N ILE A 448 12.52 -1.54 6.00
CA ILE A 448 11.58 -0.48 5.64
C ILE A 448 11.77 -0.18 4.15
N PRO A 449 10.74 -0.39 3.31
CA PRO A 449 10.83 -0.04 1.90
C PRO A 449 11.01 1.47 1.72
N ASP A 450 11.68 1.85 0.64
CA ASP A 450 12.04 3.25 0.37
C ASP A 450 11.24 3.85 -0.82
N GLY A 451 10.29 3.08 -1.35
CA GLY A 451 9.40 3.47 -2.44
C GLY A 451 10.03 3.43 -3.84
N GLY A 452 11.22 2.83 -4.00
CA GLY A 452 11.81 2.57 -5.30
C GLY A 452 11.63 1.11 -5.73
N THR A 453 11.43 0.88 -7.04
CA THR A 453 11.36 -0.44 -7.67
C THR A 453 12.72 -1.17 -7.75
N LYS A 454 13.71 -0.77 -6.94
CA LYS A 454 15.02 -1.43 -6.99
C LYS A 454 14.88 -2.83 -6.40
N GLU A 455 15.32 -3.83 -7.18
CA GLU A 455 15.56 -5.18 -6.68
C GLU A 455 16.28 -5.13 -5.33
N LYS A 456 16.08 -6.16 -4.49
CA LYS A 456 16.85 -6.40 -3.26
C LYS A 456 18.29 -5.91 -3.47
N PRO A 457 18.87 -5.10 -2.55
CA PRO A 457 20.22 -4.56 -2.71
C PRO A 457 21.14 -5.64 -3.26
N THR A 458 21.93 -5.36 -4.31
CA THR A 458 22.69 -6.38 -5.06
C THR A 458 23.45 -7.34 -4.14
N SER A 459 23.96 -6.82 -3.01
CA SER A 459 24.61 -7.59 -1.95
C SER A 459 23.73 -8.67 -1.30
N LEU A 460 22.42 -8.48 -1.14
CA LEU A 460 21.50 -9.37 -0.39
C LEU A 460 20.86 -10.49 -1.26
N LYS A 461 21.46 -10.83 -2.41
CA LYS A 461 21.01 -11.99 -3.19
C LYS A 461 21.52 -13.26 -2.51
N SER A 462 20.61 -14.09 -2.01
CA SER A 462 20.91 -15.38 -1.37
C SER A 462 21.45 -16.37 -2.41
N THR A 463 22.63 -16.93 -2.16
CA THR A 463 23.09 -18.18 -2.78
C THR A 463 22.69 -19.35 -1.87
N ASP A 464 21.43 -19.77 -1.94
CA ASP A 464 21.02 -21.05 -1.36
C ASP A 464 20.82 -22.07 -2.48
N PRO A 465 21.60 -23.17 -2.52
CA PRO A 465 21.43 -24.24 -3.50
C PRO A 465 20.19 -25.12 -3.26
N ASN A 466 19.35 -24.82 -2.26
CA ASN A 466 18.36 -25.79 -1.76
C ASN A 466 16.92 -25.24 -1.64
N ALA A 467 16.55 -24.31 -2.52
CA ALA A 467 15.16 -23.90 -2.75
C ALA A 467 14.67 -24.35 -4.14
N SER A 468 14.91 -25.61 -4.49
CA SER A 468 14.16 -26.30 -5.54
C SER A 468 13.17 -27.24 -4.87
N GLY A 469 11.93 -26.79 -4.74
CA GLY A 469 10.81 -27.65 -4.36
C GLY A 469 10.65 -28.78 -5.38
N ASP A 470 10.76 -29.98 -4.86
CA ASP A 470 10.56 -31.27 -5.51
C ASP A 470 9.18 -31.33 -6.18
N LYS A 471 9.15 -31.32 -7.53
CA LYS A 471 8.06 -31.90 -8.30
C LYS A 471 8.54 -33.25 -8.81
N SER A 472 8.19 -34.28 -8.05
CA SER A 472 8.29 -35.66 -8.48
C SER A 472 7.48 -35.88 -9.76
N LYS A 473 8.19 -36.28 -10.82
CA LYS A 473 7.65 -37.17 -11.86
C LYS A 473 8.77 -38.13 -12.26
N ALA A 474 8.60 -39.39 -11.85
CA ALA A 474 9.47 -40.49 -12.17
C ALA A 474 9.38 -40.86 -13.66
N ALA A 475 10.56 -41.04 -14.26
CA ALA A 475 11.00 -41.92 -15.36
C ALA A 475 10.03 -42.15 -16.55
N THR A 476 10.45 -41.92 -17.80
CA THR A 476 11.54 -42.63 -18.48
C THR A 476 12.28 -41.77 -19.51
N GLY A 477 13.58 -42.02 -19.68
CA GLY A 477 14.48 -41.20 -20.47
C GLY A 477 14.61 -41.57 -21.95
N ALA A 478 15.09 -40.59 -22.73
CA ALA A 478 16.13 -40.76 -23.76
C ALA A 478 16.52 -39.38 -24.34
N THR A 479 17.80 -39.05 -24.23
CA THR A 479 18.65 -38.28 -25.17
C THR A 479 18.30 -36.84 -25.61
N ALA A 480 19.35 -36.01 -25.60
CA ALA A 480 19.42 -34.62 -26.03
C ALA A 480 18.94 -34.35 -27.46
N ALA A 481 18.24 -33.22 -27.68
CA ALA A 481 18.19 -32.52 -28.96
C ALA A 481 17.79 -31.04 -28.80
N ALA A 482 18.33 -30.23 -29.71
CA ALA A 482 18.35 -28.78 -29.74
C ALA A 482 16.98 -28.09 -29.95
N VAL A 483 16.93 -26.81 -29.58
CA VAL A 483 15.89 -25.84 -29.94
C VAL A 483 15.76 -25.79 -31.47
N VAL A 484 14.59 -26.15 -31.99
CA VAL A 484 14.23 -25.92 -33.39
C VAL A 484 13.31 -24.69 -33.44
N SER A 485 13.88 -23.53 -33.80
CA SER A 485 13.12 -22.41 -34.34
C SER A 485 12.52 -22.85 -35.67
N SER A 486 11.18 -22.85 -35.81
CA SER A 486 10.57 -23.20 -37.09
C SER A 486 10.70 -22.00 -38.06
N PRO A 487 11.17 -22.19 -39.31
CA PRO A 487 11.25 -21.12 -40.32
C PRO A 487 9.91 -20.44 -40.61
N GLU A 488 8.79 -21.09 -40.28
CA GLU A 488 7.44 -20.53 -40.41
C GLU A 488 7.10 -19.52 -39.31
N ALA A 489 7.57 -19.74 -38.08
CA ALA A 489 7.35 -18.81 -36.97
C ALA A 489 8.10 -17.49 -37.18
N ASP A 490 9.34 -17.55 -37.70
CA ASP A 490 10.15 -16.36 -38.01
C ASP A 490 9.55 -15.56 -39.18
N LYS A 491 9.06 -16.25 -40.23
CA LYS A 491 8.32 -15.59 -41.33
C LYS A 491 7.04 -14.91 -40.85
N LEU A 492 6.32 -15.52 -39.90
CA LEU A 492 5.12 -14.92 -39.30
C LEU A 492 5.45 -13.67 -38.48
N VAL A 493 6.57 -13.66 -37.74
CA VAL A 493 7.06 -12.48 -37.01
C VAL A 493 7.35 -11.33 -37.97
N GLU A 494 8.01 -11.61 -39.09
CA GLU A 494 8.32 -10.61 -40.11
C GLU A 494 7.04 -10.04 -40.75
N GLN A 495 6.08 -10.89 -41.12
CA GLN A 495 4.79 -10.47 -41.67
C GLN A 495 3.96 -9.63 -40.68
N ILE A 496 3.92 -10.02 -39.40
CA ILE A 496 3.24 -9.25 -38.35
C ILE A 496 3.89 -7.88 -38.17
N THR A 497 5.22 -7.81 -38.27
CA THR A 497 5.98 -6.55 -38.12
C THR A 497 5.70 -5.62 -39.30
N GLN A 498 5.80 -6.12 -40.54
CA GLN A 498 5.52 -5.34 -41.76
C GLN A 498 4.07 -4.86 -41.82
N GLN A 499 3.10 -5.72 -41.48
CA GLN A 499 1.69 -5.33 -41.47
C GLN A 499 1.39 -4.34 -40.34
N GLY A 500 2.08 -4.44 -39.20
CA GLY A 500 2.01 -3.47 -38.12
C GLY A 500 2.48 -2.08 -38.53
N GLU A 501 3.58 -1.99 -39.28
CA GLU A 501 4.08 -0.74 -39.85
C GLU A 501 3.12 -0.16 -40.91
N LYS A 502 2.55 -1.01 -41.78
CA LYS A 502 1.53 -0.60 -42.76
C LYS A 502 0.31 0.03 -42.08
N VAL A 503 -0.20 -0.58 -41.01
CA VAL A 503 -1.31 -0.01 -40.22
C VAL A 503 -0.91 1.32 -39.57
N ARG A 504 0.31 1.43 -39.05
CA ARG A 504 0.83 2.68 -38.44
C ARG A 504 0.95 3.80 -39.48
N ASN A 505 1.41 3.49 -40.68
CA ASN A 505 1.53 4.45 -41.79
C ASN A 505 0.16 4.88 -42.32
N LEU A 506 -0.78 3.94 -42.51
CA LEU A 506 -2.14 4.24 -42.96
C LEU A 506 -2.90 5.12 -41.96
N LYS A 507 -2.72 4.90 -40.65
CA LYS A 507 -3.29 5.75 -39.59
C LYS A 507 -2.58 7.10 -39.43
N GLY A 508 -1.31 7.18 -39.81
CA GLY A 508 -0.51 8.42 -39.79
C GLY A 508 -0.85 9.39 -40.92
N ASN A 509 -1.31 8.87 -42.06
CA ASN A 509 -1.72 9.68 -43.22
C ASN A 509 -3.23 10.00 -43.14
N LYS A 510 -3.58 11.28 -42.92
CA LYS A 510 -4.97 11.76 -42.75
C LYS A 510 -5.87 11.61 -44.00
N SER A 511 -5.34 11.09 -45.10
CA SER A 511 -6.04 10.91 -46.38
C SER A 511 -6.36 9.46 -46.73
N SER A 512 -5.99 8.48 -45.88
CA SER A 512 -6.28 7.05 -46.14
C SER A 512 -7.77 6.75 -45.91
N PRO A 513 -8.47 6.07 -46.85
CA PRO A 513 -9.85 5.63 -46.66
C PRO A 513 -10.00 4.72 -45.43
N LYS A 514 -11.07 4.92 -44.65
CA LYS A 514 -11.32 4.18 -43.41
C LYS A 514 -11.40 2.65 -43.63
N ASP A 515 -11.98 2.25 -44.76
CA ASP A 515 -12.12 0.83 -45.13
C ASP A 515 -10.76 0.15 -45.38
N GLU A 516 -9.76 0.88 -45.86
CA GLU A 516 -8.39 0.35 -46.03
C GLU A 516 -7.66 0.18 -44.69
N VAL A 517 -7.87 1.12 -43.76
CA VAL A 517 -7.31 1.02 -42.40
C VAL A 517 -7.92 -0.18 -41.67
N ASP A 518 -9.23 -0.34 -41.77
CA ASP A 518 -9.96 -1.43 -41.10
C ASP A 518 -9.61 -2.79 -41.72
N GLY A 519 -9.46 -2.86 -43.06
CA GLY A 519 -8.94 -4.04 -43.76
C GLY A 519 -7.53 -4.44 -43.29
N ALA A 520 -6.60 -3.49 -43.20
CA ALA A 520 -5.23 -3.75 -42.77
C ALA A 520 -5.12 -4.17 -41.29
N VAL A 521 -5.98 -3.61 -40.42
CA VAL A 521 -6.07 -4.00 -38.99
C VAL A 521 -6.62 -5.42 -38.84
N LYS A 522 -7.61 -5.81 -39.64
CA LYS A 522 -8.18 -7.16 -39.62
C LYS A 522 -7.15 -8.21 -40.02
N GLU A 523 -6.34 -7.91 -41.03
CA GLU A 523 -5.25 -8.78 -41.48
C GLU A 523 -4.14 -8.91 -40.42
N LEU A 524 -3.78 -7.82 -39.74
CA LEU A 524 -2.81 -7.84 -38.63
C LEU A 524 -3.26 -8.73 -37.47
N LEU A 525 -4.56 -8.70 -37.13
CA LEU A 525 -5.12 -9.54 -36.07
C LEU A 525 -5.11 -11.03 -36.47
N ALA A 526 -5.45 -11.35 -37.72
CA ALA A 526 -5.39 -12.71 -38.23
C ALA A 526 -3.97 -13.30 -38.22
N LEU A 527 -2.96 -12.50 -38.57
CA LEU A 527 -1.55 -12.93 -38.50
C LEU A 527 -1.10 -13.21 -37.07
N LYS A 528 -1.49 -12.37 -36.10
CA LYS A 528 -1.20 -12.60 -34.67
C LYS A 528 -1.87 -13.85 -34.12
N GLU A 529 -3.09 -14.14 -34.55
CA GLU A 529 -3.80 -15.37 -34.16
C GLU A 529 -3.11 -16.62 -34.73
N LYS A 530 -2.65 -16.57 -35.99
CA LYS A 530 -1.85 -17.66 -36.58
C LYS A 530 -0.53 -17.88 -35.84
N TYR A 531 0.17 -16.81 -35.46
CA TYR A 531 1.39 -16.90 -34.65
C TYR A 531 1.12 -17.53 -33.28
N LYS A 532 0.03 -17.13 -32.60
CA LYS A 532 -0.38 -17.72 -31.32
C LYS A 532 -0.73 -19.20 -31.44
N LYS A 533 -1.44 -19.59 -32.50
CA LYS A 533 -1.78 -21.01 -32.77
C LYS A 533 -0.53 -21.85 -33.05
N LEU A 534 0.47 -21.29 -33.75
CA LEU A 534 1.68 -22.01 -34.13
C LEU A 534 2.71 -22.12 -32.99
N THR A 535 2.85 -21.07 -32.17
CA THR A 535 3.90 -20.99 -31.14
C THR A 535 3.39 -21.20 -29.71
N GLY A 536 2.07 -21.16 -29.51
CA GLY A 536 1.44 -21.19 -28.19
C GLY A 536 1.59 -19.87 -27.40
N VAL A 537 2.24 -18.85 -27.96
CA VAL A 537 2.59 -17.60 -27.27
C VAL A 537 2.04 -16.38 -28.04
N ASP A 538 1.53 -15.39 -27.31
CA ASP A 538 1.09 -14.12 -27.90
C ASP A 538 2.29 -13.30 -28.41
N TYR A 539 2.17 -12.75 -29.63
CA TYR A 539 3.20 -11.92 -30.23
C TYR A 539 3.43 -10.62 -29.43
N LYS A 540 4.70 -10.36 -29.03
CA LYS A 540 5.14 -9.11 -28.39
C LYS A 540 6.17 -8.38 -29.27
N PRO A 541 5.92 -7.11 -29.67
CA PRO A 541 6.86 -6.36 -30.50
C PRO A 541 8.11 -5.93 -29.71
N ALA A 542 9.29 -6.15 -30.29
CA ALA A 542 10.58 -5.73 -29.74
C ALA A 542 10.91 -4.29 -30.19
N SER A 543 10.49 -3.28 -29.43
CA SER A 543 11.08 -1.94 -29.42
C SER A 543 10.45 -1.06 -28.33
N ALA A 544 11.00 -1.14 -27.12
CA ALA A 544 10.76 -0.16 -26.06
C ALA A 544 11.98 -0.08 -25.13
N SER A 545 13.12 0.40 -25.64
CA SER A 545 14.21 0.96 -24.83
C SER A 545 15.06 1.95 -25.65
N ALA A 546 15.41 3.08 -25.02
CA ALA A 546 16.32 4.18 -25.43
C ALA A 546 15.76 5.38 -26.25
N SER A 547 15.42 6.47 -25.55
CA SER A 547 16.07 7.81 -25.65
C SER A 547 15.21 8.90 -25.01
N SER A 548 15.76 9.62 -24.02
CA SER A 548 15.13 10.78 -23.38
C SER A 548 15.93 12.05 -23.67
N SER A 549 15.37 12.96 -24.46
CA SER A 549 15.55 14.41 -24.25
C SER A 549 14.44 15.25 -24.92
N SER A 550 13.87 16.13 -24.08
CA SER A 550 13.21 17.42 -24.36
C SER A 550 11.80 17.51 -24.96
N ASN A 551 11.02 18.38 -24.29
CA ASN A 551 9.89 19.20 -24.73
C ASN A 551 8.44 18.65 -24.72
N SER A 552 7.78 18.98 -23.60
CA SER A 552 6.60 19.86 -23.52
C SER A 552 5.19 19.35 -23.85
N ALA A 553 4.25 19.85 -23.03
CA ALA A 553 2.81 20.00 -23.22
C ALA A 553 1.90 18.82 -22.82
N GLN A 554 1.69 18.69 -21.50
CA GLN A 554 0.44 18.18 -20.93
C GLN A 554 -0.64 19.27 -20.96
N LYS A 555 -1.85 18.88 -21.38
CA LYS A 555 -3.10 19.62 -21.19
C LYS A 555 -3.90 18.94 -20.09
N GLU A 556 -4.13 19.68 -19.01
CA GLU A 556 -5.08 19.39 -17.93
C GLU A 556 -6.54 19.66 -18.34
N ASN A 557 -7.47 18.96 -17.68
CA ASN A 557 -8.54 19.58 -16.87
C ASN A 557 -9.20 18.45 -16.04
N LYS A 558 -9.26 18.49 -14.70
CA LYS A 558 -9.87 19.41 -13.72
C LYS A 558 -11.16 18.82 -13.14
N LYS A 559 -11.22 18.72 -11.81
CA LYS A 559 -12.42 18.92 -10.99
C LYS A 559 -12.09 19.90 -9.84
N PRO A 560 -13.10 20.54 -9.22
CA PRO A 560 -13.00 21.86 -8.61
C PRO A 560 -13.03 21.84 -7.07
N ALA A 561 -12.81 23.02 -6.49
CA ALA A 561 -12.80 23.34 -5.06
C ALA A 561 -13.86 24.41 -4.69
N SER A 562 -14.29 24.43 -3.42
CA SER A 562 -14.59 25.60 -2.55
C SER A 562 -15.24 25.10 -1.23
N ALA A 563 -14.70 25.28 -0.01
CA ALA A 563 -14.50 26.49 0.85
C ALA A 563 -15.82 27.03 1.49
N PRO A 564 -15.85 27.76 2.65
CA PRO A 564 -14.75 28.46 3.36
C PRO A 564 -14.74 28.37 4.93
N ALA A 565 -13.77 29.08 5.53
CA ALA A 565 -13.51 29.26 6.97
C ALA A 565 -13.88 30.68 7.48
N THR A 566 -13.80 30.90 8.81
CA THR A 566 -13.81 32.22 9.48
C THR A 566 -12.74 32.31 10.60
N ALA A 567 -12.38 33.54 10.99
CA ALA A 567 -11.05 34.03 11.41
C ALA A 567 -10.75 34.22 12.92
N ALA A 568 -9.46 34.46 13.25
CA ALA A 568 -8.85 35.48 14.16
C ALA A 568 -7.47 34.98 14.70
N ALA A 569 -6.28 35.57 14.50
CA ALA A 569 -5.66 36.87 14.89
C ALA A 569 -4.43 36.65 15.82
N GLY A 570 -3.26 37.24 15.52
CA GLY A 570 -2.08 37.35 16.42
C GLY A 570 -0.70 37.47 15.72
N ALA A 571 0.04 38.56 16.00
CA ALA A 571 1.28 39.09 15.35
C ALA A 571 2.59 38.24 15.55
N THR A 572 3.77 38.45 14.92
CA THR A 572 4.60 39.67 14.70
C THR A 572 5.85 39.40 13.80
N ALA A 573 6.26 40.40 12.97
CA ALA A 573 7.62 40.85 12.48
C ALA A 573 8.71 39.85 11.97
N THR A 574 9.59 40.07 10.97
CA THR A 574 9.96 41.15 10.01
C THR A 574 11.01 40.60 9.00
N SER A 575 10.96 40.99 7.71
CA SER A 575 12.07 41.57 6.90
C SER A 575 11.86 41.40 5.37
N THR A 576 11.88 42.55 4.69
CA THR A 576 11.74 42.84 3.25
C THR A 576 13.01 42.44 2.46
N THR A 577 12.99 42.03 1.18
CA THR A 577 12.79 42.92 0.01
C THR A 577 12.84 42.06 -1.27
N THR A 578 11.69 41.71 -1.88
CA THR A 578 11.57 41.25 -3.29
C THR A 578 10.13 41.33 -3.84
N SER A 579 9.13 41.84 -3.10
CA SER A 579 7.71 41.61 -3.47
C SER A 579 7.11 42.58 -4.50
N ALA A 580 7.65 43.79 -4.66
CA ALA A 580 6.99 44.80 -5.50
C ALA A 580 7.01 44.50 -7.01
N GLU A 581 8.11 43.95 -7.53
CA GLU A 581 8.20 43.54 -8.95
C GLU A 581 7.44 42.26 -9.23
N ALA A 582 7.39 41.34 -8.26
CA ALA A 582 6.60 40.11 -8.34
C ALA A 582 5.10 40.39 -8.33
N GLU A 583 4.63 41.34 -7.52
CA GLU A 583 3.23 41.78 -7.47
C GLU A 583 2.82 42.45 -8.79
N GLN A 584 3.66 43.31 -9.38
CA GLN A 584 3.38 43.91 -10.69
C GLN A 584 3.34 42.87 -11.82
N LEU A 585 4.17 41.82 -11.75
CA LEU A 585 4.15 40.73 -12.73
C LEU A 585 2.88 39.88 -12.59
N LEU A 586 2.48 39.57 -11.35
CA LEU A 586 1.26 38.83 -11.04
C LEU A 586 0.00 39.58 -11.49
N GLU A 587 -0.04 40.91 -11.31
CA GLU A 587 -1.17 41.72 -11.77
C GLU A 587 -1.27 41.76 -13.30
N LYS A 588 -0.13 41.82 -14.02
CA LYS A 588 -0.08 41.72 -15.48
C LYS A 588 -0.53 40.35 -15.98
N ILE A 589 -0.11 39.27 -15.30
CA ILE A 589 -0.52 37.89 -15.61
C ILE A 589 -2.03 37.71 -15.39
N SER A 590 -2.59 38.27 -14.31
CA SER A 590 -4.03 38.22 -14.03
C SER A 590 -4.83 38.94 -15.11
N LYS A 591 -4.47 40.19 -15.46
CA LYS A 591 -5.14 40.97 -16.51
C LYS A 591 -5.09 40.28 -17.88
N GLN A 592 -3.99 39.61 -18.20
CA GLN A 592 -3.87 38.83 -19.43
C GLN A 592 -4.75 37.56 -19.39
N GLY A 593 -4.85 36.90 -18.24
CA GLY A 593 -5.74 35.76 -18.02
C GLY A 593 -7.22 36.12 -18.17
N ASP A 594 -7.61 37.32 -17.75
CA ASP A 594 -8.98 37.83 -17.89
C ASP A 594 -9.31 38.17 -19.34
N LYS A 595 -8.38 38.81 -20.06
CA LYS A 595 -8.51 39.08 -21.50
C LYS A 595 -8.65 37.79 -22.32
N VAL A 596 -7.94 36.73 -21.95
CA VAL A 596 -8.06 35.40 -22.60
C VAL A 596 -9.41 34.73 -22.28
N ARG A 597 -9.95 34.92 -21.07
CA ARG A 597 -11.28 34.41 -20.70
C ARG A 597 -12.40 35.12 -21.47
N GLU A 598 -12.30 36.43 -21.61
CA GLU A 598 -13.25 37.25 -22.37
C GLU A 598 -13.24 36.90 -23.87
N LEU A 599 -12.05 36.73 -24.46
CA LEU A 599 -11.90 36.27 -25.84
C LEU A 599 -12.44 34.85 -26.06
N LYS A 600 -12.32 33.96 -25.08
CA LYS A 600 -12.92 32.61 -25.14
C LYS A 600 -14.44 32.65 -25.03
N ALA A 601 -14.99 33.49 -24.14
CA ALA A 601 -16.42 33.68 -23.99
C ALA A 601 -17.07 34.23 -25.27
N ASN A 602 -16.43 35.22 -25.91
CA ASN A 602 -16.91 35.79 -27.18
C ASN A 602 -16.79 34.81 -28.36
N LYS A 603 -15.81 33.90 -28.33
CA LYS A 603 -15.66 32.83 -29.34
C LYS A 603 -16.69 31.70 -29.20
N SER A 604 -17.22 31.47 -28.00
CA SER A 604 -18.35 30.58 -27.77
C SER A 604 -19.69 31.20 -28.19
N ALA A 605 -19.90 32.50 -27.99
CA ALA A 605 -21.11 33.19 -28.43
C ALA A 605 -21.23 33.24 -29.98
N SER A 606 -20.13 33.45 -30.68
CA SER A 606 -20.08 33.47 -32.15
C SER A 606 -20.26 32.09 -32.81
N LYS A 607 -20.12 30.99 -32.06
CA LYS A 607 -20.34 29.62 -32.55
C LYS A 607 -21.78 29.14 -32.42
N VAL A 608 -22.59 29.83 -31.63
CA VAL A 608 -24.02 29.52 -31.45
C VAL A 608 -24.89 30.25 -32.48
N SER A 609 -24.43 31.39 -33.01
CA SER A 609 -25.15 32.15 -34.04
C SER A 609 -25.02 31.62 -35.47
N SER A 610 -24.22 30.59 -35.73
CA SER A 610 -24.02 30.01 -37.07
C SER A 610 -24.75 28.67 -37.28
N ASN A 611 -25.63 28.28 -36.36
CA ASN A 611 -26.42 27.04 -36.40
C ASN A 611 -27.91 27.28 -36.09
N THR A 612 -28.43 28.40 -36.59
CA THR A 612 -29.87 28.66 -36.77
C THR A 612 -30.10 29.18 -38.18
#